data_AF-A0A7J3UAB7-F1
#
_entry.id   AF-A0A7J3UAB7-F1
#
_cell.length_a   1.000
_cell.length_b   1.000
_cell.length_c   1.000
_cell.angle_alpha   90.00
_cell.angle_beta   90.00
_cell.angle_gamma   90.00
#
_symmetry.space_group_name_H-M   'P 1'
#
loop_
_entity.id
_entity.type
_entity.pdbx_description
1 polymer ?
#
loop_
_entity_poly.entity_id
_entity_poly.type
_entity_poly.pdbx_seq_one_letter_code
_entity_poly.pdbx_strand_id
1 'polypeptide(L)'
;MAKYLKTEWCGVFLIDENGVIDKKMFPKNAEEIAERLLAIERGNILEEEKFFEEEKPLVEDRRFSGLYEICEKIPEVEINCEKYGYDKELLREASLILTERMIEKEHGRRERRISQAIYSIDDLLKTINVLNERVYEWYGYFSEGKAKRKNLADFITHKWEIAGKEELDREEEQSLKGIAEAIIKLRDA
;
A
#
# COMPACT_ATOMS: atom_id res chain seq x y z
N MET A 1 12.49 45.92 -0.81
CA MET A 1 11.17 45.37 -1.19
C MET A 1 11.10 43.96 -0.65
N ALA A 2 9.94 43.52 -0.16
CA ALA A 2 9.78 42.14 0.28
C ALA A 2 9.92 41.21 -0.93
N LYS A 3 10.63 40.10 -0.74
CA LYS A 3 10.82 39.05 -1.74
C LYS A 3 10.04 37.83 -1.28
N TYR A 4 9.43 37.11 -2.20
CA TYR A 4 8.63 35.94 -1.92
C TYR A 4 9.11 34.76 -2.75
N LEU A 5 9.01 33.56 -2.20
CA LEU A 5 9.32 32.33 -2.93
C LEU A 5 8.03 31.70 -3.44
N LYS A 6 7.98 31.41 -4.74
CA LYS A 6 6.89 30.69 -5.37
C LYS A 6 7.46 29.48 -6.12
N THR A 7 7.04 28.28 -5.71
CA THR A 7 7.41 27.03 -6.36
C THR A 7 6.30 26.63 -7.35
N GLU A 8 6.70 26.34 -8.59
CA GLU A 8 5.83 25.83 -9.66
C GLU A 8 6.40 24.52 -10.20
N TRP A 9 5.62 23.79 -10.99
CA TRP A 9 6.02 22.48 -11.51
C TRP A 9 7.29 22.52 -12.40
N CYS A 10 7.62 23.69 -12.97
CA CYS A 10 8.79 23.86 -13.83
C CYS A 10 10.02 24.44 -13.11
N GLY A 11 9.89 24.92 -11.87
CA GLY A 11 10.98 25.59 -11.18
C GLY A 11 10.55 26.40 -9.97
N VAL A 12 11.53 27.04 -9.34
CA VAL A 12 11.35 27.93 -8.19
C VAL A 12 11.59 29.36 -8.64
N PHE A 13 10.73 30.26 -8.19
CA PHE A 13 10.71 31.66 -8.61
C PHE A 13 10.79 32.57 -7.39
N LEU A 14 11.68 33.56 -7.47
CA LEU A 14 11.75 34.67 -6.54
C LEU A 14 10.94 35.82 -7.11
N ILE A 15 9.91 36.26 -6.39
CA ILE A 15 8.95 37.26 -6.86
C ILE A 15 8.86 38.46 -5.91
N ASP A 16 8.41 39.59 -6.44
CA ASP A 16 7.93 40.75 -5.67
C ASP A 16 6.52 41.14 -6.15
N GLU A 17 6.05 42.32 -5.73
CA GLU A 17 4.76 42.90 -6.16
C GLU A 17 4.71 43.26 -7.67
N ASN A 18 5.87 43.40 -8.33
CA ASN A 18 5.98 43.80 -9.73
C ASN A 18 6.13 42.60 -10.67
N GLY A 19 6.55 41.43 -10.16
CA GLY A 19 6.63 40.19 -10.92
C GLY A 19 7.80 39.29 -10.49
N VAL A 20 8.36 38.56 -11.45
CA VAL A 20 9.49 37.64 -11.22
C VAL A 20 10.80 38.41 -11.21
N ILE A 21 11.54 38.33 -10.10
CA ILE A 21 12.87 38.91 -9.92
C ILE A 21 13.94 37.95 -10.46
N ASP A 22 13.88 36.68 -10.03
CA ASP A 22 14.85 35.65 -10.40
C ASP A 22 14.18 34.26 -10.40
N LYS A 23 14.85 33.26 -10.98
CA LYS A 23 14.32 31.91 -11.13
C LYS A 23 15.41 30.83 -11.14
N LYS A 24 15.09 29.70 -10.53
CA LYS A 24 15.86 28.46 -10.62
C LYS A 24 14.99 27.38 -11.25
N MET A 25 15.31 27.05 -12.50
CA MET A 25 14.54 26.10 -13.29
C MET A 25 14.94 24.66 -12.98
N PHE A 26 13.97 23.73 -13.04
CA PHE A 26 14.23 22.30 -12.92
C PHE A 26 14.89 21.74 -14.19
N PRO A 27 15.58 20.59 -14.14
CA PRO A 27 15.97 19.89 -15.36
C PRO A 27 14.75 19.63 -16.26
N LYS A 28 14.89 19.86 -17.57
CA LYS A 28 13.82 19.59 -18.57
C LYS A 28 13.71 18.09 -18.87
N ASN A 29 13.43 17.33 -17.85
CA ASN A 29 13.29 15.88 -17.89
C ASN A 29 12.10 15.49 -16.99
N ALA A 30 11.24 14.62 -17.48
CA ALA A 30 9.99 14.27 -16.81
C ALA A 30 10.22 13.55 -15.48
N GLU A 31 11.21 12.65 -15.41
CA GLU A 31 11.57 11.92 -14.20
C GLU A 31 12.07 12.86 -13.10
N GLU A 32 12.97 13.79 -13.44
CA GLU A 32 13.53 14.80 -12.53
C GLU A 32 12.45 15.74 -11.99
N ILE A 33 11.51 16.16 -12.84
CA ILE A 33 10.36 16.97 -12.41
C ILE A 33 9.46 16.16 -11.47
N ALA A 34 9.16 14.92 -11.82
CA ALA A 34 8.34 14.04 -10.99
C ALA A 34 8.99 13.78 -9.62
N GLU A 35 10.31 13.65 -9.53
CA GLU A 35 11.03 13.53 -8.25
C GLU A 35 10.85 14.75 -7.36
N ARG A 36 10.94 15.95 -7.94
CA ARG A 36 10.75 17.22 -7.20
C ARG A 36 9.32 17.40 -6.73
N LEU A 37 8.35 17.13 -7.61
CA LEU A 37 6.93 17.17 -7.24
C LEU A 37 6.63 16.19 -6.11
N LEU A 38 7.20 14.98 -6.16
CA LEU A 38 7.08 13.97 -5.12
C LEU A 38 7.76 14.39 -3.81
N ALA A 39 8.89 15.10 -3.89
CA ALA A 39 9.56 15.64 -2.71
C ALA A 39 8.73 16.75 -2.06
N ILE A 40 8.13 17.65 -2.85
CA ILE A 40 7.20 18.68 -2.39
C ILE A 40 6.02 18.06 -1.66
N GLU A 41 5.36 17.07 -2.27
CA GLU A 41 4.22 16.36 -1.69
C GLU A 41 4.57 15.73 -0.33
N ARG A 42 5.80 15.22 -0.18
CA ARG A 42 6.29 14.60 1.05
C ARG A 42 6.73 15.58 2.14
N GLY A 43 6.65 16.88 1.89
CA GLY A 43 7.08 17.89 2.86
C GLY A 43 8.57 18.21 2.82
N ASN A 44 9.33 17.70 1.85
CA ASN A 44 10.75 17.97 1.73
C ASN A 44 10.99 19.35 1.08
N ILE A 45 12.12 19.97 1.44
CA ILE A 45 12.61 21.21 0.84
C ILE A 45 13.55 20.86 -0.31
N LEU A 46 13.34 21.46 -1.48
CA LEU A 46 14.14 21.23 -2.68
C LEU A 46 15.46 22.01 -2.63
N GLU A 47 16.47 21.56 -3.38
CA GLU A 47 17.73 22.29 -3.53
C GLU A 47 17.55 23.60 -4.30
N GLU A 48 16.61 23.64 -5.27
CA GLU A 48 16.25 24.86 -5.98
C GLU A 48 15.54 25.89 -5.08
N GLU A 49 14.88 25.44 -4.01
CA GLU A 49 14.28 26.34 -3.01
C GLU A 49 15.38 26.94 -2.12
N LYS A 50 16.34 26.13 -1.68
CA LYS A 50 17.51 26.58 -0.90
C LYS A 50 18.42 27.55 -1.67
N PHE A 51 18.43 27.48 -3.00
CA PHE A 51 19.21 28.40 -3.83
C PHE A 51 18.95 29.88 -3.51
N PHE A 52 17.74 30.21 -3.03
CA PHE A 52 17.34 31.58 -2.67
C PHE A 52 17.46 31.90 -1.17
N GLU A 53 18.20 31.10 -0.39
CA GLU A 53 18.29 31.28 1.06
C GLU A 53 18.91 32.63 1.48
N GLU A 54 19.91 33.12 0.75
CA GLU A 54 20.54 34.42 1.01
C GLU A 54 19.56 35.59 0.88
N GLU A 55 18.54 35.43 0.05
CA GLU A 55 17.53 36.45 -0.23
C GLU A 55 16.46 36.56 0.86
N LYS A 56 16.43 35.59 1.79
CA LYS A 56 15.49 35.50 2.91
C LYS A 56 14.04 35.76 2.46
N PRO A 57 13.52 34.98 1.50
CA PRO A 57 12.19 35.20 0.98
C PRO A 57 11.12 34.87 2.03
N LEU A 58 9.99 35.57 1.93
CA LEU A 58 8.76 35.20 2.61
C LEU A 58 8.07 34.07 1.86
N VAL A 59 7.48 33.13 2.61
CA VAL A 59 6.83 31.94 2.04
C VAL A 59 5.47 31.70 2.67
N GLU A 60 4.52 31.21 1.88
CA GLU A 60 3.20 30.81 2.40
C GLU A 60 3.18 29.34 2.85
N ASP A 61 4.03 28.52 2.23
CA ASP A 61 4.06 27.08 2.47
C ASP A 61 4.70 26.74 3.82
N ARG A 62 3.95 26.00 4.64
CA ARG A 62 4.40 25.56 5.98
C ARG A 62 5.58 24.61 5.96
N ARG A 63 5.87 23.94 4.83
CA ARG A 63 7.05 23.07 4.67
C ARG A 63 8.36 23.78 5.01
N PHE A 64 8.40 25.10 4.85
CA PHE A 64 9.57 25.93 5.14
C PHE A 64 9.66 26.37 6.61
N SER A 65 8.77 25.90 7.49
CA SER A 65 8.81 26.23 8.91
C SER A 65 10.18 25.87 9.51
N GLY A 66 10.98 26.89 9.82
CA GLY A 66 12.35 26.76 10.33
C GLY A 66 13.45 27.21 9.36
N LEU A 67 13.16 27.36 8.07
CA LEU A 67 14.11 27.88 7.07
C LEU A 67 13.79 29.33 6.68
N TYR A 68 12.51 29.63 6.46
CA TYR A 68 12.04 30.96 6.03
C TYR A 68 10.95 31.50 6.94
N GLU A 69 10.74 32.83 6.88
CA GLU A 69 9.65 33.50 7.58
C GLU A 69 8.34 33.27 6.82
N ILE A 70 7.32 32.81 7.54
CA ILE A 70 6.01 32.48 6.96
C ILE A 70 5.15 33.74 6.88
N CYS A 71 4.54 34.00 5.74
CA CYS A 71 3.56 35.06 5.53
C CYS A 71 2.15 34.50 5.27
N GLU A 72 1.12 35.30 5.52
CA GLU A 72 -0.28 34.89 5.26
C GLU A 72 -0.60 34.71 3.77
N LYS A 73 0.01 35.53 2.90
CA LYS A 73 -0.26 35.52 1.47
C LYS A 73 0.92 36.07 0.67
N ILE A 74 1.31 35.37 -0.38
CA ILE A 74 2.26 35.88 -1.40
C ILE A 74 1.52 36.65 -2.51
N PRO A 75 2.18 37.59 -3.22
CA PRO A 75 1.61 38.26 -4.38
C PRO A 75 1.16 37.26 -5.47
N GLU A 76 0.00 37.52 -6.07
CA GLU A 76 -0.51 36.72 -7.19
C GLU A 76 0.21 37.09 -8.49
N VAL A 77 1.37 36.47 -8.71
CA VAL A 77 2.14 36.59 -9.96
C VAL A 77 1.87 35.37 -10.83
N GLU A 78 1.35 35.59 -12.04
CA GLU A 78 1.14 34.53 -13.02
C GLU A 78 2.49 34.09 -13.62
N ILE A 79 2.82 32.81 -13.46
CA ILE A 79 4.05 32.22 -13.96
C ILE A 79 3.66 31.26 -15.09
N ASN A 80 4.02 31.63 -16.31
CA ASN A 80 3.79 30.77 -17.47
C ASN A 80 5.06 29.96 -17.78
N CYS A 81 5.05 28.67 -17.44
CA CYS A 81 6.14 27.73 -17.68
C CYS A 81 6.46 27.53 -19.18
N GLU A 82 5.49 27.69 -20.09
CA GLU A 82 5.71 27.56 -21.54
C GLU A 82 6.70 28.63 -22.04
N LYS A 83 6.70 29.83 -21.43
CA LYS A 83 7.67 30.90 -21.76
C LYS A 83 9.12 30.50 -21.49
N TYR A 84 9.34 29.50 -20.63
CA TYR A 84 10.66 28.96 -20.30
C TYR A 84 10.97 27.66 -21.07
N GLY A 85 10.12 27.30 -22.03
CA GLY A 85 10.24 26.09 -22.85
C GLY A 85 9.94 24.82 -22.08
N TYR A 86 8.98 24.87 -21.16
CA TYR A 86 8.36 23.71 -20.52
C TYR A 86 6.96 23.58 -21.11
N ASP A 87 6.78 22.63 -22.02
CA ASP A 87 5.50 22.41 -22.67
C ASP A 87 4.57 21.53 -21.82
N LYS A 88 3.31 21.44 -22.26
CA LYS A 88 2.29 20.63 -21.59
C LYS A 88 2.54 19.13 -21.70
N GLU A 89 3.26 18.66 -22.71
CA GLU A 89 3.59 17.25 -22.85
C GLU A 89 4.55 16.81 -21.76
N LEU A 90 5.56 17.63 -21.46
CA LEU A 90 6.49 17.38 -20.36
C LEU A 90 5.79 17.34 -19.00
N LEU A 91 4.85 18.26 -18.75
CA LEU A 91 4.03 18.23 -17.53
C LEU A 91 3.19 16.95 -17.46
N ARG A 92 2.57 16.54 -18.58
CA ARG A 92 1.76 15.33 -18.65
C ARG A 92 2.60 14.10 -18.32
N GLU A 93 3.79 13.99 -18.92
CA GLU A 93 4.72 12.89 -18.70
C GLU A 93 5.18 12.82 -17.23
N ALA A 94 5.62 13.96 -16.65
CA ALA A 94 6.01 14.04 -15.25
C ALA A 94 4.85 13.67 -14.30
N SER A 95 3.62 14.09 -14.63
CA SER A 95 2.43 13.79 -13.83
C SER A 95 2.09 12.29 -13.84
N LEU A 96 2.27 11.61 -14.98
CA LEU A 96 2.07 10.16 -15.09
C LEU A 96 3.10 9.41 -14.22
N ILE A 97 4.38 9.79 -14.30
CA ILE A 97 5.45 9.20 -13.49
C ILE A 97 5.21 9.43 -11.99
N LEU A 98 4.82 10.64 -11.60
CA LEU A 98 4.46 10.97 -10.21
C LEU A 98 3.34 10.05 -9.71
N THR A 99 2.27 9.93 -10.50
CA THR A 99 1.10 9.10 -10.14
C THR A 99 1.49 7.65 -9.95
N GLU A 100 2.29 7.08 -10.86
CA GLU A 100 2.79 5.71 -10.75
C GLU A 100 3.59 5.50 -9.46
N ARG A 101 4.52 6.41 -9.15
CA ARG A 101 5.34 6.36 -7.93
C ARG A 101 4.52 6.52 -6.64
N MET A 102 3.46 7.34 -6.66
CA MET A 102 2.53 7.46 -5.53
C MET A 102 1.77 6.15 -5.31
N ILE A 103 1.27 5.52 -6.39
CA ILE A 103 0.58 4.23 -6.33
C ILE A 103 1.50 3.12 -5.80
N GLU A 104 2.74 3.04 -6.28
CA GLU A 104 3.72 2.04 -5.82
C GLU A 104 4.03 2.17 -4.32
N LYS A 105 4.03 3.41 -3.79
CA LYS A 105 4.31 3.69 -2.38
C LYS A 105 3.10 3.48 -1.46
N GLU A 106 1.91 3.92 -1.88
CA GLU A 106 0.63 3.73 -1.16
C GLU A 106 0.17 2.27 -1.18
N HIS A 107 0.55 1.51 -2.21
CA HIS A 107 0.66 0.06 -2.11
C HIS A 107 1.87 -0.35 -1.27
N GLY A 108 2.04 0.29 -0.11
CA GLY A 108 3.01 -0.05 0.91
C GLY A 108 2.81 -1.52 1.22
N ARG A 109 3.68 -2.34 0.64
CA ARG A 109 3.53 -3.79 0.55
C ARG A 109 3.21 -4.43 1.91
N ARG A 110 3.57 -3.76 3.02
CA ARG A 110 3.30 -4.22 4.38
C ARG A 110 1.83 -4.27 4.74
N GLU A 111 1.04 -3.23 4.52
CA GLU A 111 -0.38 -3.24 4.90
C GLU A 111 -1.17 -4.23 4.05
N ARG A 112 -0.96 -4.20 2.73
CA ARG A 112 -1.55 -5.19 1.82
C ARG A 112 -1.14 -6.62 2.18
N ARG A 113 0.14 -6.88 2.53
CA ARG A 113 0.58 -8.21 3.00
C ARG A 113 -0.08 -8.61 4.31
N ILE A 114 -0.25 -7.69 5.26
CA ILE A 114 -0.93 -7.97 6.54
C ILE A 114 -2.40 -8.30 6.28
N SER A 115 -3.10 -7.53 5.46
CA SER A 115 -4.48 -7.83 5.08
C SER A 115 -4.60 -9.19 4.39
N GLN A 116 -3.68 -9.51 3.46
CA GLN A 116 -3.66 -10.83 2.81
C GLN A 116 -3.41 -11.97 3.81
N ALA A 117 -2.54 -11.79 4.80
CA ALA A 117 -2.35 -12.77 5.87
C ALA A 117 -3.62 -12.96 6.71
N ILE A 118 -4.29 -11.87 7.09
CA ILE A 118 -5.56 -11.91 7.83
C ILE A 118 -6.64 -12.66 7.03
N TYR A 119 -6.80 -12.32 5.75
CA TYR A 119 -7.76 -12.99 4.87
C TYR A 119 -7.44 -14.47 4.70
N SER A 120 -6.16 -14.82 4.54
CA SER A 120 -5.73 -16.22 4.41
C SER A 120 -6.08 -17.03 5.67
N ILE A 121 -5.86 -16.46 6.86
CA ILE A 121 -6.24 -17.10 8.14
C ILE A 121 -7.75 -17.30 8.22
N ASP A 122 -8.56 -16.30 7.84
CA ASP A 122 -10.02 -16.41 7.84
C ASP A 122 -10.52 -17.49 6.85
N ASP A 123 -9.92 -17.55 5.66
CA ASP A 123 -10.24 -18.56 4.66
C ASP A 123 -9.85 -19.98 5.13
N LEU A 124 -8.72 -20.12 5.83
CA LEU A 124 -8.33 -21.39 6.47
C LEU A 124 -9.34 -21.81 7.53
N LEU A 125 -9.78 -20.90 8.41
CA LEU A 125 -10.78 -21.19 9.43
C LEU A 125 -12.12 -21.63 8.83
N LYS A 126 -12.59 -20.93 7.79
CA LYS A 126 -13.80 -21.30 7.05
C LYS A 126 -13.67 -22.69 6.42
N THR A 127 -12.53 -22.96 5.79
CA THR A 127 -12.25 -24.26 5.16
C THR A 127 -12.24 -25.39 6.19
N ILE A 128 -11.56 -25.19 7.33
CA ILE A 128 -11.54 -26.14 8.45
C ILE A 128 -12.96 -26.44 8.94
N ASN A 129 -13.82 -25.43 9.06
CA ASN A 129 -15.20 -25.64 9.52
C ASN A 129 -16.01 -26.47 8.52
N VAL A 130 -15.95 -26.15 7.23
CA VAL A 130 -16.64 -26.93 6.19
C VAL A 130 -16.14 -28.37 6.18
N LEU A 131 -14.82 -28.59 6.22
CA LEU A 131 -14.23 -29.93 6.25
C LEU A 131 -14.64 -30.71 7.49
N ASN A 132 -14.68 -30.07 8.67
CA ASN A 132 -15.17 -30.70 9.89
C ASN A 132 -16.62 -31.17 9.73
N GLU A 133 -17.52 -30.34 9.21
CA GLU A 133 -18.91 -30.72 8.96
C GLU A 133 -19.02 -31.92 8.02
N ARG A 134 -18.24 -31.93 6.93
CA ARG A 134 -18.19 -33.07 6.00
C ARG A 134 -17.69 -34.35 6.69
N VAL A 135 -16.64 -34.25 7.51
CA VAL A 135 -16.10 -35.38 8.29
C VAL A 135 -17.12 -35.87 9.33
N TYR A 136 -17.85 -34.96 10.00
CA TYR A 136 -18.92 -35.34 10.93
C TYR A 136 -20.03 -36.14 10.24
N GLU A 137 -20.48 -35.67 9.08
CA GLU A 137 -21.53 -36.35 8.32
C GLU A 137 -21.05 -37.73 7.84
N TRP A 138 -19.84 -37.80 7.26
CA TRP A 138 -19.30 -39.06 6.73
C TRP A 138 -18.99 -40.07 7.84
N TYR A 139 -18.33 -39.67 8.92
CA TYR A 139 -18.14 -40.50 10.11
C TYR A 139 -19.48 -40.90 10.77
N GLY A 140 -20.53 -40.10 10.59
CA GLY A 140 -21.88 -40.37 11.06
C GLY A 140 -22.44 -41.71 10.58
N TYR A 141 -22.12 -42.13 9.35
CA TYR A 141 -22.55 -43.42 8.79
C TYR A 141 -22.00 -44.61 9.56
N PHE A 142 -20.82 -44.48 10.15
CA PHE A 142 -20.12 -45.57 10.84
C PHE A 142 -20.27 -45.54 12.37
N SER A 143 -20.86 -44.49 12.94
CA SER A 143 -20.81 -44.23 14.39
C SER A 143 -22.16 -44.19 15.10
N GLU A 144 -23.24 -44.62 14.42
CA GLU A 144 -24.61 -44.67 14.96
C GLU A 144 -25.02 -43.35 15.64
N GLY A 145 -24.65 -42.21 15.04
CA GLY A 145 -24.99 -40.88 15.56
C GLY A 145 -24.14 -40.37 16.74
N LYS A 146 -23.09 -41.08 17.16
CA LYS A 146 -22.14 -40.62 18.21
C LYS A 146 -21.06 -39.66 17.67
N ALA A 147 -21.22 -39.18 16.44
CA ALA A 147 -20.26 -38.34 15.75
C ALA A 147 -20.00 -36.98 16.40
N LYS A 148 -20.95 -36.41 17.15
CA LYS A 148 -20.82 -35.08 17.78
C LYS A 148 -19.82 -35.08 18.95
N ARG A 149 -18.53 -35.10 18.61
CA ARG A 149 -17.39 -35.00 19.53
C ARG A 149 -16.57 -33.77 19.19
N LYS A 150 -16.22 -32.96 20.20
CA LYS A 150 -15.24 -31.87 20.03
C LYS A 150 -13.91 -32.47 19.57
N ASN A 151 -13.29 -31.90 18.54
CA ASN A 151 -12.05 -32.41 17.93
C ASN A 151 -12.20 -33.81 17.30
N LEU A 152 -13.21 -33.98 16.43
CA LEU A 152 -13.43 -35.26 15.74
C LEU A 152 -12.25 -35.66 14.86
N ALA A 153 -11.60 -34.70 14.17
CA ALA A 153 -10.40 -34.97 13.38
C ALA A 153 -9.30 -35.66 14.19
N ASP A 154 -8.94 -35.09 15.36
CA ASP A 154 -7.93 -35.69 16.25
C ASP A 154 -8.33 -37.11 16.71
N PHE A 155 -9.63 -37.35 16.94
CA PHE A 155 -10.14 -38.67 17.31
C PHE A 155 -10.03 -39.68 16.16
N ILE A 156 -10.42 -39.30 14.95
CA ILE A 156 -10.37 -40.14 13.75
C ILE A 156 -8.93 -40.56 13.46
N THR A 157 -7.98 -39.62 13.54
CA THR A 157 -6.57 -39.89 13.26
C THR A 157 -5.93 -40.84 14.28
N HIS A 158 -6.23 -40.70 15.59
CA HIS A 158 -5.46 -41.38 16.64
C HIS A 158 -6.17 -42.54 17.34
N LYS A 159 -7.50 -42.63 17.27
CA LYS A 159 -8.30 -43.52 18.14
C LYS A 159 -9.39 -44.31 17.43
N TRP A 160 -9.76 -43.91 16.22
CA TRP A 160 -10.81 -44.60 15.49
C TRP A 160 -10.24 -45.66 14.55
N GLU A 161 -10.88 -46.82 14.58
CA GLU A 161 -10.71 -47.92 13.65
C GLU A 161 -12.10 -48.47 13.35
N ILE A 162 -12.43 -48.71 12.09
CA ILE A 162 -13.68 -49.36 11.71
C ILE A 162 -13.51 -50.88 11.87
N ALA A 163 -14.53 -51.55 12.41
CA ALA A 163 -14.54 -53.02 12.53
C ALA A 163 -14.96 -53.74 11.23
N GLY A 164 -15.17 -52.98 10.14
CA GLY A 164 -15.61 -53.46 8.84
C GLY A 164 -14.65 -54.47 8.22
N LYS A 165 -15.20 -55.52 7.61
CA LYS A 165 -14.40 -56.60 7.00
C LYS A 165 -14.26 -56.45 5.48
N GLU A 166 -14.98 -55.50 4.88
CA GLU A 166 -14.98 -55.25 3.44
C GLU A 166 -13.83 -54.31 3.04
N GLU A 167 -13.36 -54.44 1.81
CA GLU A 167 -12.24 -53.63 1.29
C GLU A 167 -12.60 -52.13 1.19
N LEU A 168 -13.86 -51.85 0.82
CA LEU A 168 -14.41 -50.50 0.72
C LEU A 168 -14.38 -49.76 2.07
N ASP A 169 -14.81 -50.43 3.15
CA ASP A 169 -14.83 -49.85 4.51
C ASP A 169 -13.43 -49.36 4.95
N ARG A 170 -12.38 -50.10 4.56
CA ARG A 170 -10.98 -49.74 4.88
C ARG A 170 -10.48 -48.56 4.08
N GLU A 171 -10.87 -48.46 2.81
CA GLU A 171 -10.53 -47.31 1.95
C GLU A 171 -11.22 -46.03 2.42
N GLU A 172 -12.49 -46.14 2.83
CA GLU A 172 -13.25 -45.02 3.42
C GLU A 172 -12.64 -44.58 4.75
N GLU A 173 -12.23 -45.51 5.62
CA GLU A 173 -11.51 -45.19 6.84
C GLU A 173 -10.21 -44.42 6.56
N GLN A 174 -9.40 -44.89 5.61
CA GLN A 174 -8.15 -44.24 5.24
C GLN A 174 -8.39 -42.83 4.67
N SER A 175 -9.43 -42.65 3.86
CA SER A 175 -9.82 -41.36 3.31
C SER A 175 -10.27 -40.38 4.39
N LEU A 176 -11.09 -40.83 5.35
CA LEU A 176 -11.51 -40.05 6.52
C LEU A 176 -10.31 -39.64 7.38
N LYS A 177 -9.36 -40.56 7.62
CA LYS A 177 -8.10 -40.25 8.31
C LYS A 177 -7.27 -39.22 7.57
N GLY A 178 -7.17 -39.32 6.25
CA GLY A 178 -6.46 -38.34 5.41
C GLY A 178 -7.05 -36.93 5.50
N ILE A 179 -8.38 -36.79 5.45
CA ILE A 179 -9.03 -35.48 5.59
C ILE A 179 -8.87 -34.94 7.02
N ALA A 180 -9.01 -35.80 8.03
CA ALA A 180 -8.79 -35.43 9.43
C ALA A 180 -7.36 -34.92 9.68
N GLU A 181 -6.35 -35.59 9.13
CA GLU A 181 -4.96 -35.13 9.19
C GLU A 181 -4.74 -33.79 8.49
N ALA A 182 -5.38 -33.57 7.34
CA ALA A 182 -5.33 -32.30 6.64
C ALA A 182 -5.93 -31.17 7.49
N ILE A 183 -7.08 -31.40 8.14
CA ILE A 183 -7.70 -30.44 9.05
C ILE A 183 -6.75 -30.07 10.20
N ILE A 184 -6.07 -31.06 10.80
CA ILE A 184 -5.11 -30.83 11.89
C ILE A 184 -3.95 -29.98 11.41
N LYS A 185 -3.37 -30.31 10.23
CA LYS A 185 -2.27 -29.53 9.64
C LYS A 185 -2.68 -28.10 9.33
N LEU A 186 -3.89 -27.87 8.82
CA LEU A 186 -4.39 -26.52 8.52
C LEU A 186 -4.68 -25.71 9.79
N ARG A 187 -5.05 -26.35 10.89
CA ARG A 187 -5.26 -25.70 12.20
C ARG A 187 -3.95 -25.22 12.81
N ASP A 188 -2.87 -25.97 12.59
CA ASP A 188 -1.57 -25.74 13.21
C ASP A 188 -0.62 -24.89 12.33
N ALA A 189 -1.09 -24.44 11.15
CA ALA A 189 -0.37 -23.58 10.20
C ALA A 189 -0.58 -22.09 10.47
#